data_AF-A0A1N7N6G4-F1
#
_entry.id   AF-A0A1N7N6G4-F1
#
_cell.length_a   1.000
_cell.length_b   1.000
_cell.length_c   1.000
_cell.angle_alpha   90.00
_cell.angle_beta   90.00
_cell.angle_gamma   90.00
#
_symmetry.space_group_name_H-M   'P 1'
#
loop_
_entity.id
_entity.type
_entity.pdbx_description
1 polymer ?
#
loop_
_entity_poly.entity_id
_entity_poly.type
_entity_poly.pdbx_seq_one_letter_code
_entity_poly.pdbx_strand_id
1 'polypeptide(L)'
;MLNEAGEVVRDPTFPDLPSFVEAYETLTGAAPTGPDYDAYSAFFTAGFPAQKMTFLPKGTSDEIVAAYQKAFEDMKSDPDYQANAEAVLGTYEQVTGPLAQALFERGTTIAPELRRQVADMLGSEYGVKLGEN
;
A
#
# COMPACT_ATOMS: atom_id res chain seq x y z
N MET A 1 2.74 -0.06 -9.02
CA MET A 1 3.13 -0.94 -7.90
C MET A 1 4.12 -0.24 -6.99
N LEU A 2 4.43 -0.84 -5.82
CA LEU A 2 5.60 -0.47 -5.02
C LEU A 2 6.63 -1.60 -5.09
N ASN A 3 7.91 -1.26 -5.20
CA ASN A 3 8.99 -2.23 -5.00
C ASN A 3 9.28 -2.43 -3.50
N GLU A 4 10.23 -3.30 -3.16
CA GLU A 4 10.63 -3.56 -1.76
C GLU A 4 11.21 -2.33 -1.05
N ALA A 5 11.78 -1.38 -1.79
CA ALA A 5 12.21 -0.09 -1.27
C ALA A 5 11.04 0.90 -1.06
N GLY A 6 9.82 0.48 -1.42
CA GLY A 6 8.61 1.28 -1.36
C GLY A 6 8.54 2.36 -2.44
N GLU A 7 9.34 2.29 -3.48
CA GLU A 7 9.29 3.25 -4.60
C GLU A 7 8.16 2.87 -5.55
N VAL A 8 7.49 3.88 -6.12
CA VAL A 8 6.47 3.66 -7.14
C VAL A 8 7.15 3.15 -8.41
N VAL A 9 6.76 1.95 -8.82
CA VAL A 9 7.24 1.28 -10.04
C VAL A 9 6.07 0.91 -10.95
N ARG A 10 6.36 0.56 -12.20
CA ARG A 10 5.35 0.06 -13.14
C ARG A 10 4.65 -1.18 -12.59
N ASP A 11 3.41 -1.34 -13.02
CA ASP A 11 2.65 -2.53 -12.69
C ASP A 11 3.15 -3.72 -13.52
N PRO A 12 3.53 -4.86 -12.92
CA PRO A 12 3.98 -6.04 -13.66
C PRO A 12 2.86 -6.66 -14.50
N THR A 13 1.58 -6.42 -14.17
CA THR A 13 0.43 -6.84 -14.98
C THR A 13 0.24 -5.93 -16.20
N PHE A 14 0.73 -4.69 -16.16
CA PHE A 14 0.62 -3.71 -17.25
C PHE A 14 1.97 -3.04 -17.57
N PRO A 15 2.98 -3.80 -18.02
CA PRO A 15 4.36 -3.31 -18.15
C PRO A 15 4.52 -2.18 -19.17
N ASP A 16 3.62 -2.10 -20.15
CA ASP A 16 3.60 -1.07 -21.19
C ASP A 16 2.98 0.25 -20.73
N LEU A 17 2.28 0.26 -19.59
CA LEU A 17 1.73 1.48 -19.01
C LEU A 17 2.77 2.17 -18.11
N PRO A 18 2.92 3.50 -18.22
CA PRO A 18 3.80 4.23 -17.32
C PRO A 18 3.25 4.18 -15.89
N SER A 19 4.16 4.16 -14.92
CA SER A 19 3.84 4.49 -13.54
C SER A 19 3.42 5.97 -13.43
N PHE A 20 2.79 6.33 -12.31
CA PHE A 20 2.44 7.73 -12.05
C PHE A 20 3.67 8.65 -12.11
N VAL A 21 4.80 8.21 -11.56
CA VAL A 21 6.06 8.97 -11.55
C VAL A 21 6.52 9.25 -12.98
N GLU A 22 6.57 8.23 -13.83
CA GLU A 22 6.97 8.37 -15.23
C GLU A 22 5.98 9.23 -16.03
N ALA A 23 4.67 9.08 -15.78
CA ALA A 23 3.65 9.89 -16.44
C ALA A 23 3.78 11.37 -16.04
N TYR A 24 3.99 11.65 -14.75
CA TYR A 24 4.21 12.99 -14.23
C TYR A 24 5.47 13.62 -14.83
N GLU A 25 6.58 12.89 -14.87
CA GLU A 25 7.83 13.33 -15.49
C GLU A 25 7.66 13.62 -16.98
N THR A 26 6.96 12.75 -17.71
CA THR A 26 6.69 12.92 -19.14
C THR A 26 5.89 14.19 -19.42
N LEU A 27 4.93 14.53 -18.55
CA LEU A 27 4.04 15.67 -18.72
C LEU A 27 4.62 17.00 -18.22
N THR A 28 5.45 16.96 -17.18
CA THR A 28 5.94 18.17 -16.50
C THR A 28 7.43 18.45 -16.71
N GLY A 29 8.19 17.45 -17.17
CA GLY A 29 9.64 17.51 -17.33
C GLY A 29 10.44 17.36 -16.03
N ALA A 30 9.79 17.06 -14.89
CA ALA A 30 10.44 16.90 -13.60
C ALA A 30 9.81 15.77 -12.77
N ALA A 31 10.60 15.14 -11.91
CA ALA A 31 10.11 14.15 -10.95
C ALA A 31 9.10 14.78 -9.98
N PRO A 32 8.03 14.07 -9.59
CA PRO A 32 7.14 14.55 -8.54
C PRO A 32 7.90 14.57 -7.21
N THR A 33 7.79 15.66 -6.47
CA THR A 33 8.48 15.85 -5.18
C THR A 33 7.63 16.71 -4.25
N GLY A 34 8.00 16.71 -2.97
CA GLY A 34 7.41 17.58 -1.96
C GLY A 34 6.11 17.07 -1.37
N PRO A 35 5.45 17.91 -0.54
CA PRO A 35 4.35 17.49 0.34
C PRO A 35 3.17 16.82 -0.40
N ASP A 36 2.78 17.33 -1.56
CA ASP A 36 1.66 16.77 -2.33
C ASP A 36 1.98 15.38 -2.88
N TYR A 37 3.23 15.16 -3.29
CA TYR A 37 3.69 13.83 -3.72
C TYR A 37 3.83 12.86 -2.54
N ASP A 38 4.25 13.35 -1.38
CA ASP A 38 4.32 12.54 -0.15
C ASP A 38 2.91 12.09 0.28
N ALA A 39 1.92 12.99 0.21
CA ALA A 39 0.52 12.65 0.44
C ALA A 39 0.03 11.62 -0.59
N TYR A 40 0.23 11.86 -1.89
CA TYR A 40 -0.11 10.91 -2.95
C TYR A 40 0.50 9.54 -2.68
N SER A 41 1.79 9.48 -2.34
CA SER A 41 2.51 8.22 -2.11
C SER A 41 1.94 7.44 -0.93
N ALA A 42 1.54 8.13 0.14
CA ALA A 42 0.89 7.50 1.29
C ALA A 42 -0.50 6.94 0.93
N PHE A 43 -1.35 7.73 0.25
CA PHE A 43 -2.68 7.27 -0.19
C PHE A 43 -2.59 6.15 -1.22
N PHE A 44 -1.64 6.22 -2.15
CA PHE A 44 -1.39 5.15 -3.11
C PHE A 44 -0.99 3.86 -2.38
N THR A 45 -0.11 3.95 -1.38
CA THR A 45 0.29 2.80 -0.56
C THR A 45 -0.92 2.20 0.18
N ALA A 46 -1.71 3.03 0.87
CA ALA A 46 -2.90 2.60 1.59
C ALA A 46 -3.97 1.99 0.67
N GLY A 47 -4.19 2.62 -0.50
CA GLY A 47 -5.26 2.29 -1.42
C GLY A 47 -4.96 1.12 -2.36
N PHE A 48 -3.70 0.68 -2.48
CA PHE A 48 -3.35 -0.40 -3.41
C PHE A 48 -2.55 -1.55 -2.77
N PRO A 49 -1.24 -1.42 -2.44
CA PRO A 49 -0.49 -2.54 -1.87
C PRO A 49 -0.92 -2.89 -0.44
N ALA A 50 -1.49 -1.95 0.33
CA ALA A 50 -1.91 -2.18 1.72
C ALA A 50 -3.42 -2.32 1.92
N GLN A 51 -4.23 -2.30 0.85
CA GLN A 51 -5.71 -2.16 0.98
C GLN A 51 -6.42 -3.32 1.67
N LYS A 52 -5.85 -4.54 1.64
CA LYS A 52 -6.46 -5.80 2.12
C LYS A 52 -5.59 -6.47 3.18
N MET A 53 -4.98 -5.67 4.06
CA MET A 53 -4.19 -6.20 5.17
C MET A 53 -5.04 -7.05 6.11
N THR A 54 -4.48 -8.17 6.55
CA THR A 54 -5.04 -8.99 7.62
C THR A 54 -4.42 -8.57 8.94
N PHE A 55 -5.25 -8.32 9.95
CA PHE A 55 -4.83 -7.88 11.28
C PHE A 55 -5.22 -8.90 12.35
N LEU A 56 -4.36 -9.02 13.36
CA LEU A 56 -4.69 -9.71 14.61
C LEU A 56 -4.98 -8.67 15.72
N PRO A 57 -5.78 -9.01 16.73
CA PRO A 57 -6.04 -8.11 17.85
C PRO A 57 -4.76 -7.65 18.55
N LYS A 58 -4.79 -6.41 19.07
CA LYS A 58 -3.70 -5.90 19.90
C LYS A 58 -3.52 -6.79 21.13
N GLY A 59 -2.28 -7.21 21.39
CA GLY A 59 -1.92 -8.07 22.52
C GLY A 59 -1.99 -9.57 22.23
N THR A 60 -2.28 -9.99 20.98
CA THR A 60 -2.07 -11.37 20.55
C THR A 60 -0.60 -11.76 20.78
N SER A 61 -0.38 -12.94 21.37
CA SER A 61 0.97 -13.44 21.68
C SER A 61 1.78 -13.72 20.41
N ASP A 62 3.09 -13.51 20.48
CA ASP A 62 4.04 -13.73 19.37
C ASP A 62 3.94 -15.13 18.75
N GLU A 63 3.66 -16.17 19.56
CA GLU A 63 3.44 -17.53 19.06
C GLU A 63 2.26 -17.62 18.07
N ILE A 64 1.16 -16.95 18.38
CA ILE A 64 -0.02 -16.91 17.51
C ILE A 64 0.26 -16.05 16.28
N VAL A 65 0.95 -14.92 16.44
CA VAL A 65 1.37 -14.08 15.30
C VAL A 65 2.24 -14.90 14.34
N ALA A 66 3.21 -15.63 14.86
CA ALA A 66 4.09 -16.51 14.07
C ALA A 66 3.30 -17.63 13.38
N ALA A 67 2.30 -18.21 14.05
CA ALA A 67 1.44 -19.23 13.45
C ALA A 67 0.65 -18.70 12.24
N TYR A 68 0.08 -17.49 12.33
CA TYR A 68 -0.61 -16.85 11.21
C TYR A 68 0.35 -16.50 10.07
N GLN A 69 1.53 -15.95 10.38
CA GLN A 69 2.55 -15.66 9.37
C GLN A 69 2.95 -16.93 8.62
N LYS A 70 3.20 -18.02 9.36
CA LYS A 70 3.47 -19.33 8.76
C LYS A 70 2.31 -19.83 7.89
N ALA A 71 1.06 -19.70 8.34
CA ALA A 71 -0.10 -20.13 7.57
C ALA A 71 -0.21 -19.39 6.22
N PHE A 72 0.10 -18.09 6.17
CA PHE A 72 0.14 -17.33 4.92
C PHE A 72 1.27 -17.76 3.99
N GLU A 73 2.47 -18.07 4.52
CA GLU A 73 3.57 -18.58 3.69
C GLU A 73 3.28 -20.01 3.17
N ASP A 74 2.68 -20.86 4.00
CA ASP A 74 2.24 -22.20 3.59
C ASP A 74 1.15 -22.09 2.50
N MET A 75 0.19 -21.17 2.65
CA MET A 75 -0.84 -20.88 1.63
C MET A 75 -0.21 -20.42 0.31
N LYS A 76 0.77 -19.50 0.33
CA LYS A 76 1.47 -19.04 -0.89
C LYS A 76 2.22 -20.17 -1.61
N SER A 77 2.62 -21.19 -0.86
CA SER A 77 3.32 -22.38 -1.37
C SER A 77 2.37 -23.50 -1.80
N ASP A 78 1.07 -23.35 -1.55
CA ASP A 78 0.06 -24.36 -1.87
C ASP A 78 -0.19 -24.43 -3.40
N PRO A 79 -0.18 -25.62 -4.02
CA PRO A 79 -0.38 -25.75 -5.45
C PRO A 79 -1.73 -25.22 -5.96
N ASP A 80 -2.80 -25.39 -5.18
CA ASP A 80 -4.12 -24.90 -5.55
C ASP A 80 -4.17 -23.38 -5.46
N TYR A 81 -3.49 -22.79 -4.47
CA TYR A 81 -3.31 -21.33 -4.41
C TYR A 81 -2.58 -20.83 -5.66
N GLN A 82 -1.43 -21.40 -5.99
CA GLN A 82 -0.62 -20.98 -7.14
C GLN A 82 -1.36 -21.14 -8.47
N ALA A 83 -2.17 -22.18 -8.63
CA ALA A 83 -2.96 -22.41 -9.83
C ALA A 83 -4.08 -21.38 -10.04
N ASN A 84 -4.55 -20.72 -8.97
CA ASN A 84 -5.71 -19.82 -9.01
C ASN A 84 -5.38 -18.35 -8.74
N ALA A 85 -4.25 -18.06 -8.09
CA ALA A 85 -3.91 -16.72 -7.64
C ALA A 85 -3.86 -15.71 -8.78
N GLU A 86 -3.22 -16.04 -9.91
CA GLU A 86 -3.07 -15.10 -11.03
C GLU A 86 -4.42 -14.67 -11.63
N ALA A 87 -5.39 -15.57 -11.75
CA ALA A 87 -6.70 -15.25 -12.30
C ALA A 87 -7.52 -14.31 -11.40
N VAL A 88 -7.23 -14.28 -10.10
CA VAL A 88 -7.98 -13.50 -9.10
C VAL A 88 -7.23 -12.23 -8.69
N LEU A 89 -5.91 -12.33 -8.55
CA LEU A 89 -5.02 -11.33 -8.00
C LEU A 89 -4.05 -10.76 -9.03
N GLY A 90 -4.00 -11.29 -10.26
CA GLY A 90 -2.94 -10.94 -11.21
C GLY A 90 -1.57 -11.43 -10.73
N THR A 91 -0.50 -10.82 -11.23
CA THR A 91 0.88 -11.18 -10.88
C THR A 91 1.37 -10.54 -9.58
N TYR A 92 0.46 -9.98 -8.76
CA TYR A 92 0.83 -9.36 -7.50
C TYR A 92 1.19 -10.42 -6.46
N GLU A 93 2.36 -10.28 -5.85
CA GLU A 93 2.78 -11.14 -4.73
C GLU A 93 2.20 -10.63 -3.41
N GLN A 94 1.86 -11.57 -2.52
CA GLN A 94 1.38 -11.29 -1.17
C GLN A 94 2.54 -11.37 -0.18
N VAL A 95 2.59 -10.42 0.75
CA VAL A 95 3.61 -10.35 1.81
C VAL A 95 3.01 -10.60 3.19
N THR A 96 3.82 -11.13 4.10
CA THR A 96 3.51 -11.25 5.53
C THR A 96 4.73 -10.84 6.36
N GLY A 97 4.59 -10.83 7.68
CA GLY A 97 5.69 -10.53 8.60
C GLY A 97 6.26 -9.11 8.43
N PRO A 98 7.59 -8.93 8.46
CA PRO A 98 8.23 -7.61 8.42
C PRO A 98 7.86 -6.76 7.20
N LEU A 99 7.68 -7.38 6.02
CA LEU A 99 7.29 -6.66 4.81
C LEU A 99 5.86 -6.12 4.91
N ALA A 100 4.93 -6.91 5.45
CA ALA A 100 3.56 -6.45 5.71
C ALA A 100 3.54 -5.31 6.75
N GLN A 101 4.37 -5.40 7.79
CA GLN A 101 4.51 -4.33 8.79
C GLN A 101 5.06 -3.04 8.17
N ALA A 102 6.07 -3.12 7.30
CA ALA A 102 6.62 -1.95 6.61
C ALA A 102 5.58 -1.27 5.70
N LEU A 103 4.78 -2.05 4.97
CA LEU A 103 3.67 -1.51 4.18
C LEU A 103 2.59 -0.86 5.06
N PHE A 104 2.30 -1.43 6.23
CA PHE A 104 1.34 -0.88 7.17
C PHE A 104 1.81 0.49 7.67
N GLU A 105 3.05 0.58 8.13
CA GLU A 105 3.63 1.83 8.61
C GLU A 105 3.64 2.89 7.51
N ARG A 106 4.06 2.53 6.30
CA ARG A 106 4.08 3.45 5.17
C ARG A 106 2.68 3.94 4.74
N GLY A 107 1.69 3.04 4.76
CA GLY A 107 0.30 3.38 4.37
C GLY A 107 -0.47 4.14 5.45
N THR A 108 -0.06 4.05 6.72
CA THR A 108 -0.81 4.64 7.85
C THR A 108 -0.07 5.78 8.55
N THR A 109 1.22 5.97 8.25
CA THR A 109 2.02 7.07 8.79
C THR A 109 2.14 8.17 7.75
N ILE A 110 1.44 9.27 8.00
CA ILE A 110 1.58 10.51 7.24
C ILE A 110 2.03 11.62 8.18
N ALA A 111 2.83 12.57 7.67
CA ALA A 111 3.23 13.73 8.46
C ALA A 111 1.97 14.45 8.99
N PRO A 112 1.97 14.94 10.25
CA PRO A 112 0.79 15.60 10.81
C PRO A 112 0.26 16.74 9.94
N GLU A 113 1.16 17.42 9.22
CA GLU A 113 0.80 18.58 8.42
C GLU A 113 0.12 18.16 7.12
N LEU A 114 0.55 17.04 6.54
CA LEU A 114 -0.14 16.40 5.41
C LEU A 114 -1.51 15.87 5.84
N ARG A 115 -1.62 15.25 7.01
CA ARG A 115 -2.92 14.81 7.54
C ARG A 115 -3.91 15.96 7.63
N ARG A 116 -3.45 17.11 8.11
CA ARG A 116 -4.26 18.33 8.21
C ARG A 116 -4.66 18.84 6.84
N GLN A 117 -3.71 18.97 5.91
CA GLN A 117 -3.97 19.40 4.53
C GLN A 117 -5.03 18.54 3.85
N VAL A 118 -4.95 17.21 4.00
CA VAL A 118 -5.93 16.27 3.45
C VAL A 118 -7.29 16.45 4.13
N ALA A 119 -7.33 16.55 5.47
CA ALA A 119 -8.59 16.76 6.19
C ALA A 119 -9.27 18.08 5.80
N ASP A 120 -8.49 19.14 5.60
CA ASP A 120 -8.97 20.45 5.16
C ASP A 120 -9.52 20.39 3.73
N MET A 121 -8.80 19.74 2.80
CA MET A 121 -9.27 19.48 1.43
C MET A 121 -10.57 18.67 1.42
N LEU A 122 -10.66 17.61 2.22
CA LEU A 122 -11.87 16.80 2.37
C LEU A 122 -13.05 17.63 2.90
N GLY A 123 -12.80 18.54 3.85
CA GLY A 123 -13.81 19.45 4.39
C GLY A 123 -14.26 20.51 3.39
N SER A 124 -13.32 21.13 2.66
CA SER A 124 -13.59 22.26 1.77
C SER A 124 -14.18 21.85 0.42
N GLU A 125 -13.68 20.76 -0.17
CA GLU A 125 -14.08 20.32 -1.51
C GLU A 125 -15.21 19.28 -1.47
N TYR A 126 -15.25 18.44 -0.44
CA TYR A 126 -16.16 17.30 -0.37
C TYR A 126 -17.15 17.38 0.81
N GLY A 127 -17.05 18.39 1.68
CA GLY A 127 -17.92 18.54 2.85
C GLY A 127 -17.75 17.45 3.91
N VAL A 128 -16.63 16.70 3.87
CA VAL A 128 -16.35 15.58 4.78
C VAL A 128 -15.65 16.09 6.04
N LYS A 129 -16.17 15.69 7.21
CA LYS A 129 -15.51 15.93 8.51
C LYS A 129 -15.04 14.61 9.09
N LEU A 130 -13.73 14.45 9.24
CA LEU A 130 -13.16 13.31 9.95
C LEU A 130 -13.44 13.49 11.45
N GLY A 131 -13.87 12.42 12.12
CA GLY A 131 -14.10 12.45 13.57
C GLY A 131 -12.80 12.71 14.34
N GLU A 132 -12.91 13.39 15.47
CA GLU A 132 -11.81 13.51 16.43
C GLU A 132 -11.63 12.15 17.12
N ASN A 133 -10.47 11.52 16.90
CA ASN A 133 -10.02 10.36 17.67
C ASN A 133 -8.89 10.78 18.61
#